data_AF-A0A7M1B0P2-F1
#
_entry.id   AF-A0A7M1B0P2-F1
#
_cell.length_a   1.000
_cell.length_b   1.000
_cell.length_c   1.000
_cell.angle_alpha   90.00
_cell.angle_beta   90.00
_cell.angle_gamma   90.00
#
_symmetry.space_group_name_H-M   'P 1'
#
loop_
_entity.id
_entity.type
_entity.pdbx_description
1 polymer ?
#
loop_
_entity_poly.entity_id
_entity_poly.type
_entity_poly.pdbx_seq_one_letter_code
_entity_poly.pdbx_strand_id
1 'polypeptide(L)' 'MKTHITNFFRSVFYLYYDGFVNMRVGKTLWILIAVKLFVMFAIVKWLFFPNILQENFETDAQRSQYILQQLTKEK' A
#
# COMPACT_ATOMS: atom_id res chain seq x y z
N MET A 1 -25.95 2.71 33.20
CA MET A 1 -26.52 2.55 31.84
C MET A 1 -25.46 2.81 30.75
N LYS A 2 -24.34 2.06 30.72
CA LYS A 2 -23.27 2.23 29.70
C LYS A 2 -22.85 0.91 29.03
N THR A 3 -23.45 -0.22 29.42
CA THR A 3 -22.97 -1.56 29.04
C THR A 3 -23.72 -2.17 27.85
N HIS A 4 -24.92 -1.69 27.49
CA HIS A 4 -25.71 -2.28 26.41
C HIS A 4 -25.24 -1.87 25.00
N ILE A 5 -24.72 -0.66 24.84
CA ILE A 5 -24.30 -0.12 23.53
C ILE A 5 -23.02 -0.80 23.05
N THR A 6 -22.04 -1.02 23.95
CA THR A 6 -20.79 -1.73 23.63
C THR A 6 -21.03 -3.16 23.17
N ASN A 7 -22.04 -3.82 23.74
CA ASN A 7 -22.41 -5.19 23.36
C ASN A 7 -23.05 -5.25 21.96
N PHE A 8 -23.80 -4.22 21.56
CA PHE A 8 -24.40 -4.15 20.22
C PHE A 8 -23.33 -3.99 19.13
N PHE A 9 -22.43 -3.01 19.27
CA PHE A 9 -21.32 -2.83 18.33
C PHE A 9 -20.42 -4.05 18.24
N ARG A 10 -20.15 -4.69 19.40
CA ARG A 10 -19.40 -5.94 19.45
C ARG A 10 -20.13 -7.05 18.70
N SER A 11 -21.44 -7.20 18.88
CA SER A 11 -22.24 -8.20 18.19
C SER A 11 -22.28 -8.00 16.68
N VAL A 12 -22.45 -6.76 16.21
CA VAL A 12 -22.42 -6.41 14.78
C VAL A 12 -21.04 -6.70 14.18
N PHE A 13 -19.96 -6.38 14.91
CA PHE A 13 -18.60 -6.72 14.49
C PHE A 13 -18.39 -8.24 14.37
N TYR A 14 -18.82 -9.01 15.36
CA TYR A 14 -18.73 -10.48 15.29
C TYR A 14 -19.58 -11.05 14.15
N LEU A 15 -20.76 -10.52 13.87
CA LEU A 15 -21.58 -10.96 12.73
C LEU A 15 -20.85 -10.74 11.40
N TYR A 16 -20.25 -9.56 11.21
CA TYR A 16 -19.51 -9.25 9.99
C TYR A 16 -18.22 -10.06 9.88
N TYR A 17 -17.48 -10.19 10.97
CA TYR A 17 -16.25 -10.97 11.03
C TYR A 17 -16.52 -12.46 10.77
N ASP A 18 -17.52 -13.04 11.45
CA ASP A 18 -17.88 -14.45 11.32
C ASP A 18 -18.46 -14.75 9.93
N GLY A 19 -19.32 -13.87 9.41
CA GLY A 19 -19.81 -13.95 8.03
C GLY A 19 -18.66 -13.89 7.02
N PHE A 20 -17.74 -12.95 7.16
CA PHE A 20 -16.59 -12.80 6.28
C PHE A 20 -15.64 -14.00 6.33
N VAL A 21 -15.38 -14.53 7.52
CA VAL A 21 -14.51 -15.71 7.71
C VAL A 21 -15.17 -16.99 7.19
N ASN A 22 -16.48 -17.14 7.33
CA ASN A 22 -17.17 -18.34 6.87
C ASN A 22 -17.47 -18.32 5.34
N MET A 23 -17.29 -17.17 4.67
CA MET A 23 -17.50 -17.04 3.23
C MET A 23 -16.30 -17.52 2.40
N ARG A 24 -16.52 -18.54 1.56
CA ARG A 24 -15.53 -19.00 0.56
C ARG A 24 -15.31 -17.99 -0.56
N VAL A 25 -16.40 -17.48 -1.15
CA VAL A 25 -16.34 -16.56 -2.31
C VAL A 25 -15.75 -15.20 -1.92
N GLY A 26 -16.13 -14.66 -0.76
CA GLY A 26 -15.64 -13.36 -0.28
C GLY A 26 -14.14 -13.33 -0.05
N LYS A 27 -13.59 -14.41 0.55
CA LYS A 27 -12.14 -14.57 0.72
C LYS A 27 -11.40 -14.61 -0.61
N THR A 28 -11.91 -15.36 -1.58
CA THR A 28 -11.31 -15.42 -2.93
C THR A 28 -11.32 -14.06 -3.61
N LEU A 29 -12.42 -13.31 -3.50
CA LEU A 29 -12.51 -11.95 -4.05
C LEU A 29 -11.53 -10.98 -3.38
N TRP A 30 -11.40 -11.04 -2.06
CA TRP A 30 -10.44 -10.23 -1.31
C TRP A 30 -9.00 -10.53 -1.69
N ILE A 31 -8.66 -11.81 -1.86
CA ILE A 31 -7.34 -12.21 -2.36
C ILE A 31 -7.12 -11.63 -3.76
N LEU A 32 -8.11 -11.71 -4.65
CA LEU A 32 -8.02 -11.15 -5.99
C LEU A 32 -7.80 -9.63 -5.97
N ILE A 33 -8.51 -8.91 -5.10
CA ILE A 33 -8.30 -7.46 -4.90
C ILE A 33 -6.88 -7.18 -4.38
N ALA A 34 -6.43 -7.92 -3.37
CA ALA A 34 -5.08 -7.76 -2.81
C ALA A 34 -3.99 -8.01 -3.85
N VAL A 35 -4.13 -9.06 -4.66
CA VAL A 35 -3.22 -9.35 -5.77
C VAL A 35 -3.24 -8.21 -6.79
N LYS A 36 -4.42 -7.73 -7.17
CA LYS A 36 -4.56 -6.64 -8.14
C LYS A 36 -3.91 -5.35 -7.64
N LEU A 37 -4.11 -5.01 -6.36
CA LEU A 37 -3.47 -3.86 -5.71
C LEU A 37 -1.95 -4.03 -5.66
N PHE A 38 -1.45 -5.21 -5.34
CA PHE A 38 -0.01 -5.49 -5.34
C PHE A 38 0.60 -5.33 -6.75
N VAL A 39 -0.05 -5.88 -7.77
CA VAL A 39 0.37 -5.76 -9.17
C VAL A 39 0.33 -4.30 -9.63
N MET A 40 -0.74 -3.56 -9.33
CA MET A 40 -0.82 -2.13 -9.66
C MET A 40 0.28 -1.33 -8.97
N PHE A 41 0.56 -1.61 -7.69
CA PHE A 41 1.65 -0.97 -6.97
C PHE A 41 3.02 -1.30 -7.57
N ALA A 42 3.25 -2.56 -7.96
CA ALA A 42 4.49 -2.99 -8.60
C ALA A 42 4.70 -2.33 -9.96
N ILE A 43 3.66 -2.26 -10.81
CA ILE A 43 3.72 -1.59 -12.11
C ILE A 43 3.96 -0.10 -11.97
N VAL A 44 3.21 0.57 -11.08
CA VAL A 44 3.41 2.00 -10.79
C VAL A 44 4.83 2.21 -10.28
N LYS A 45 5.32 1.38 -9.36
CA LYS A 45 6.69 1.50 -8.87
C LYS A 45 7.72 1.32 -9.99
N TRP A 46 7.55 0.32 -10.85
CA TRP A 46 8.46 0.04 -11.95
C TRP A 46 8.45 1.14 -13.02
N LEU A 47 7.29 1.72 -13.30
CA LEU A 47 7.11 2.76 -14.33
C LEU A 47 7.47 4.16 -13.83
N PHE A 48 7.20 4.49 -12.57
CA PHE A 48 7.51 5.81 -11.99
C PHE A 48 8.89 5.86 -11.33
N PHE A 49 9.46 4.72 -10.96
CA PHE A 49 10.85 4.60 -10.51
C PHE A 49 11.63 3.59 -11.36
N PRO A 50 11.76 3.81 -12.68
CA PRO A 50 12.79 3.10 -13.44
C PRO A 50 14.15 3.41 -12.81
N ASN A 51 15.19 2.65 -13.14
CA ASN A 51 16.56 2.87 -12.67
C ASN A 51 17.19 4.20 -13.18
N ILE A 52 16.41 5.27 -13.31
CA ILE A 52 16.83 6.65 -13.63
C ILE A 52 17.94 7.16 -12.72
N LEU A 53 18.08 6.57 -11.53
CA LEU A 53 19.11 6.87 -10.56
C LEU A 53 20.41 6.05 -10.77
N GLN A 54 20.43 4.99 -11.57
CA GLN A 54 21.65 4.16 -11.77
C GLN A 54 22.28 4.32 -13.14
N GLU A 55 21.55 4.78 -14.17
CA GLU A 55 22.09 4.82 -15.53
C GLU A 55 23.16 5.89 -15.79
N ASN A 56 23.27 6.93 -14.95
CA ASN A 56 24.13 8.09 -15.24
C ASN A 56 25.20 8.39 -14.18
N PHE A 57 25.33 7.59 -13.11
CA PHE A 57 26.25 7.88 -12.01
C PHE A 57 26.94 6.62 -11.48
N GLU A 58 28.28 6.63 -11.47
CA GLU A 58 29.11 5.49 -11.01
C GLU A 58 29.08 5.29 -9.49
N THR A 59 28.76 6.33 -8.71
CA THR A 59 28.74 6.26 -7.23
C THR A 59 27.47 6.87 -6.64
N ASP A 60 26.87 6.20 -5.67
CA ASP A 60 25.69 6.66 -4.93
C ASP A 60 25.87 8.06 -4.30
N ALA A 61 27.11 8.40 -3.91
CA ALA A 61 27.46 9.69 -3.34
C ALA A 61 27.34 10.85 -4.36
N GLN A 62 27.80 10.67 -5.60
CA GLN A 62 27.71 11.69 -6.65
C GLN A 62 26.25 11.94 -7.06
N ARG A 63 25.46 10.87 -7.12
CA ARG A 63 24.02 10.93 -7.40
C ARG A 63 23.25 11.74 -6.36
N SER A 64 23.51 11.48 -5.08
CA SER A 64 22.87 12.21 -3.99
C SER A 64 23.18 13.72 -4.09
N GLN A 65 24.44 14.07 -4.36
CA GLN A 65 24.85 15.46 -4.55
C GLN A 65 24.17 16.13 -5.75
N TYR A 66 24.01 15.44 -6.88
CA TYR A 66 23.33 15.97 -8.06
C TYR A 66 21.85 16.26 -7.79
N ILE A 67 21.15 15.33 -7.13
CA ILE A 67 19.73 15.52 -6.77
C ILE A 67 19.56 16.68 -5.78
N LEU A 68 20.43 16.77 -4.77
CA LEU A 68 20.42 17.88 -3.80
C LEU A 68 20.65 19.24 -4.47
N GLN A 69 21.57 19.31 -5.43
CA GLN A 69 21.79 20.53 -6.21
C GLN A 69 20.57 20.92 -7.05
N GLN A 70 19.89 19.95 -7.69
CA GLN A 70 18.70 20.20 -8.50
C GLN A 70 17.53 20.70 -7.62
N LEU A 71 17.30 20.07 -6.47
CA LEU A 71 16.26 20.46 -5.50
C LEU A 71 16.51 21.84 -4.86
N THR A 72 17.77 22.25 -4.77
CA THR A 72 18.15 23.57 -4.22
C THR A 72 18.15 24.67 -5.30
N LYS A 73 18.24 24.29 -6.59
CA LYS A 73 18.24 25.22 -7.74
C LYS A 73 16.86 25.64 -8.19
N GLU A 74 15.84 24.81 -7.97
CA GLU A 74 14.45 25.20 -8.20
C GLU A 74 14.05 26.26 -7.17
N LYS A 75 13.98 27.51 -7.63
CA LYS A 75 13.45 28.66 -6.90
C LYS A 75 12.28 29.23 -7.68
#